data_AF-A0A6P9F4B2-F1
#
_entry.id   AF-A0A6P9F4B2-F1
#
_cell.length_a   1.000
_cell.length_b   1.000
_cell.length_c   1.000
_cell.angle_alpha   90.00
_cell.angle_beta   90.00
_cell.angle_gamma   90.00
#
_symmetry.space_group_name_H-M   'P 1'
#
loop_
_entity.id
_entity.type
_entity.pdbx_description
1 polymer ?
#
loop_
_entity_poly.entity_id
_entity_poly.type
_entity_poly.pdbx_seq_one_letter_code
_entity_poly.pdbx_strand_id
1 'polypeptide(L)'
;MKSPAAIMYNILGEDEGESGFVLAHQLIKRALSIPRATVHWYDKPEMRKQRKMGHVTIVGSSLGEVEEQLKAMLKEECSSYPSAVTPHVGIIMGSDSDLPVMKDAARILNMFDVPYEVKIVSAHRTPEVMFSYASSAWERGIQVIIAGAGGAAHLPGMVAALTPLPVIGVPVRASALDGLDSLLSIVQMPRGVPVATVAINNATNAGLLAVRMLGIKDVDLLARMSQYQEDTKNDVLKKAEKLEKDGWESYLNP
;
A
#
# COMPACT_ATOMS: atom_id res chain seq x y z
N MET A 1 26.57 35.74 -28.64
CA MET A 1 26.66 34.39 -29.22
C MET A 1 26.46 33.40 -28.07
N LYS A 2 25.30 32.73 -27.95
CA LYS A 2 25.12 31.71 -26.91
C LYS A 2 25.98 30.52 -27.29
N SER A 3 27.05 30.26 -26.53
CA SER A 3 27.85 29.06 -26.76
C SER A 3 27.00 27.86 -26.39
N PRO A 4 26.85 26.84 -27.26
CA PRO A 4 26.24 25.59 -26.87
C PRO A 4 27.03 24.98 -25.70
N ALA A 5 26.32 24.38 -24.75
CA ALA A 5 26.91 23.73 -23.60
C ALA A 5 26.61 22.23 -23.64
N ALA A 6 27.49 21.43 -23.06
CA ALA A 6 27.31 19.99 -22.97
C ALA A 6 27.80 19.46 -21.61
N ILE A 7 27.12 18.45 -21.08
CA ILE A 7 27.55 17.67 -19.92
C ILE A 7 27.60 16.20 -20.30
N MET A 8 28.68 15.53 -19.90
CA MET A 8 28.80 14.07 -19.94
C MET A 8 28.64 13.51 -18.53
N TYR A 9 27.69 12.60 -18.34
CA TYR A 9 27.45 11.87 -17.10
C TYR A 9 27.85 10.40 -17.25
N ASN A 10 28.67 9.87 -16.33
CA ASN A 10 29.08 8.47 -16.36
C ASN A 10 28.02 7.58 -15.69
N ILE A 11 27.60 6.52 -16.39
CA ILE A 11 26.76 5.48 -15.80
C ILE A 11 27.69 4.50 -15.10
N LEU A 12 27.64 4.46 -13.76
CA LEU A 12 28.39 3.51 -12.94
C LEU A 12 27.46 2.39 -12.48
N GLY A 13 28.03 1.20 -12.22
CA GLY A 13 27.29 0.14 -11.55
C GLY A 13 26.99 0.53 -10.11
N GLU A 14 25.70 0.67 -9.77
CA GLU A 14 25.26 0.98 -8.40
C GLU A 14 25.07 -0.28 -7.56
N ASP A 15 24.75 -1.40 -8.21
CA ASP A 15 24.62 -2.71 -7.59
C ASP A 15 25.31 -3.81 -8.42
N GLU A 16 25.34 -5.05 -7.94
CA GLU A 16 25.95 -6.19 -8.63
C GLU A 16 24.91 -7.06 -9.35
N GLY A 17 25.31 -7.73 -10.43
CA GLY A 17 24.42 -8.64 -11.16
C GLY A 17 23.21 -7.96 -11.81
N GLU A 18 22.08 -8.66 -11.83
CA GLU A 18 20.87 -8.25 -12.56
C GLU A 18 20.22 -6.97 -12.01
N SER A 19 20.20 -6.79 -10.68
CA SER A 19 19.66 -5.57 -10.04
C SER A 19 20.40 -4.31 -10.51
N GLY A 20 21.74 -4.38 -10.61
CA GLY A 20 22.53 -3.26 -11.10
C GLY A 20 22.28 -2.97 -12.58
N PHE A 21 22.03 -3.98 -13.42
CA PHE A 21 21.59 -3.76 -14.80
C PHE A 21 20.25 -3.04 -14.86
N VAL A 22 19.26 -3.43 -14.05
CA VAL A 22 17.94 -2.78 -14.01
C VAL A 22 18.06 -1.30 -13.69
N LEU A 23 18.84 -0.94 -12.66
CA LEU A 23 19.08 0.46 -12.27
C LEU A 23 19.73 1.26 -13.41
N ALA A 24 20.75 0.69 -14.05
CA ALA A 24 21.41 1.33 -15.19
C ALA A 24 20.44 1.56 -16.36
N HIS A 25 19.58 0.58 -16.70
CA HIS A 25 18.60 0.71 -17.77
C HIS A 25 17.51 1.75 -17.46
N GLN A 26 17.09 1.89 -16.20
CA GLN A 26 16.18 2.96 -15.79
C GLN A 26 16.78 4.35 -16.01
N LEU A 27 18.06 4.53 -15.65
CA LEU A 27 18.78 5.78 -15.90
C LEU A 27 18.90 6.06 -17.41
N ILE A 28 19.19 5.03 -18.21
CA ILE A 28 19.23 5.13 -19.68
C ILE A 28 17.87 5.54 -20.25
N LYS A 29 16.78 4.94 -19.76
CA LYS A 29 15.42 5.28 -20.20
C LYS A 29 15.08 6.74 -19.91
N ARG A 30 15.46 7.25 -18.73
CA ARG A 30 15.33 8.68 -18.36
C ARG A 30 16.19 9.57 -19.24
N ALA A 31 17.41 9.16 -19.56
CA ALA A 31 18.27 9.92 -20.46
C ALA A 31 17.64 10.03 -21.88
N LEU A 32 17.03 8.96 -22.38
CA LEU A 32 16.41 8.94 -23.72
C LEU A 32 15.16 9.81 -23.84
N SER A 33 14.52 10.20 -22.73
CA SER A 33 13.39 11.14 -22.77
C SER A 33 13.83 12.62 -22.84
N ILE A 34 15.11 12.91 -22.63
CA ILE A 34 15.66 14.26 -22.68
C ILE A 34 15.98 14.60 -24.14
N PRO A 35 15.38 15.68 -24.71
CA PRO A 35 15.71 16.13 -26.05
C PRO A 35 17.22 16.39 -26.18
N ARG A 36 17.83 15.86 -27.25
CA ARG A 36 19.28 16.03 -27.56
C ARG A 36 20.23 15.38 -26.55
N ALA A 37 19.75 14.43 -25.75
CA ALA A 37 20.60 13.51 -25.02
C ALA A 37 21.00 12.30 -25.89
N THR A 38 22.24 11.84 -25.76
CA THR A 38 22.72 10.61 -26.37
C THR A 38 23.25 9.67 -25.29
N VAL A 39 22.96 8.37 -25.44
CA VAL A 39 23.42 7.33 -24.52
C VAL A 39 24.40 6.43 -25.25
N HIS A 40 25.56 6.19 -24.62
CA HIS A 40 26.56 5.23 -25.07
C HIS A 40 26.68 4.12 -24.03
N TRP A 41 26.11 2.96 -24.33
CA TRP A 41 26.18 1.76 -23.51
C TRP A 41 27.34 0.86 -23.95
N TYR A 42 28.13 0.34 -23.01
CA TYR A 42 29.32 -0.47 -23.32
C TYR A 42 29.09 -1.98 -23.28
N ASP A 43 27.85 -2.41 -23.07
CA ASP A 43 27.38 -3.81 -23.12
C ASP A 43 28.34 -4.82 -22.44
N LYS A 44 28.77 -4.47 -21.23
CA LYS A 44 29.68 -5.31 -20.46
C LYS A 44 28.92 -6.52 -19.90
N PRO A 45 29.50 -7.73 -19.93
CA PRO A 45 28.79 -8.96 -19.57
C PRO A 45 28.45 -9.08 -18.08
N GLU A 46 29.09 -8.26 -17.23
CA GLU A 46 28.93 -8.34 -15.78
C GLU A 46 28.88 -6.94 -15.17
N MET A 47 27.90 -6.74 -14.30
CA MET A 47 27.69 -5.53 -13.53
C MET A 47 28.46 -5.60 -12.20
N ARG A 48 29.32 -4.61 -11.94
CA ARG A 48 30.10 -4.49 -10.70
C ARG A 48 29.97 -3.08 -10.15
N LYS A 49 29.92 -2.95 -8.82
CA LYS A 49 29.84 -1.66 -8.15
C LYS A 49 30.98 -0.73 -8.57
N GLN A 50 30.64 0.54 -8.83
CA GLN A 50 31.55 1.60 -9.25
C GLN A 50 32.25 1.36 -10.61
N ARG A 51 31.90 0.31 -11.35
CA ARG A 51 32.42 0.07 -12.70
C ARG A 51 31.67 0.96 -13.69
N LYS A 52 32.39 1.69 -14.55
CA LYS A 52 31.77 2.45 -15.64
C LYS A 52 31.13 1.51 -16.67
N MET A 53 29.83 1.62 -16.86
CA MET A 53 29.03 0.80 -17.77
C MET A 53 28.60 1.53 -19.04
N GLY A 54 28.62 2.86 -19.01
CA GLY A 54 28.33 3.70 -20.15
C GLY A 54 28.48 5.18 -19.81
N HIS A 55 27.98 6.04 -20.69
CA HIS A 55 27.84 7.46 -20.40
C HIS A 55 26.65 8.05 -21.16
N VAL A 56 26.14 9.16 -20.63
CA VAL A 56 25.11 10.00 -21.23
C VAL A 56 25.73 11.35 -21.57
N THR A 57 25.46 11.87 -22.76
CA THR A 57 25.85 13.23 -23.16
C THR A 57 24.60 14.04 -23.39
N ILE A 58 24.45 15.18 -22.70
CA ILE A 58 23.33 16.11 -22.85
C ILE A 58 23.86 17.41 -23.46
N VAL A 59 23.22 17.91 -24.53
CA VAL A 59 23.65 19.12 -25.24
C VAL A 59 22.50 20.14 -25.30
N GLY A 60 22.77 21.37 -24.87
CA GLY A 60 21.77 22.44 -24.78
C GLY A 60 22.30 23.80 -25.22
N SER A 61 21.44 24.82 -25.17
CA SER A 61 21.76 26.19 -25.61
C SER A 61 22.50 27.02 -24.56
N SER A 62 22.56 26.56 -23.31
CA SER A 62 23.27 27.16 -22.20
C SER A 62 23.63 26.13 -21.13
N LEU A 63 24.62 26.43 -20.27
CA LEU A 63 25.01 25.52 -19.18
C LEU A 63 23.85 25.29 -18.18
N GLY A 64 23.09 26.34 -17.83
CA GLY A 64 21.97 26.22 -16.90
C GLY A 64 20.87 25.28 -17.38
N GLU A 65 20.55 25.30 -18.68
CA GLU A 65 19.59 24.38 -19.31
C GLU A 65 20.07 22.92 -19.18
N VAL A 66 21.35 22.66 -19.48
CA VAL A 66 21.91 21.31 -19.43
C VAL A 66 22.02 20.80 -17.99
N GLU A 67 22.35 21.66 -17.03
CA GLU A 67 22.35 21.32 -15.61
C GLU A 67 20.95 21.00 -15.08
N GLU A 68 19.93 21.73 -15.50
CA GLU A 68 18.55 21.46 -15.11
C GLU A 68 18.04 20.13 -15.68
N GLN A 69 18.37 19.84 -16.94
CA GLN A 69 18.08 18.55 -17.57
C GLN A 69 18.83 17.40 -16.90
N LEU A 70 20.11 17.58 -16.53
CA LEU A 70 20.86 16.59 -15.77
C LEU A 70 20.23 16.37 -14.39
N LYS A 71 19.85 17.43 -13.68
CA LYS A 71 19.17 17.33 -12.38
C LYS A 71 17.83 16.62 -12.51
N ALA A 72 17.07 16.86 -13.59
CA ALA A 72 15.85 16.13 -13.87
C ALA A 72 16.10 14.64 -14.15
N MET A 73 17.18 14.31 -14.88
CA MET A 73 17.60 12.92 -15.14
C MET A 73 17.98 12.17 -13.85
N LEU A 74 18.75 12.84 -12.98
CA LEU A 74 19.30 12.28 -11.74
C LEU A 74 18.34 12.31 -10.57
N LYS A 75 17.32 13.18 -10.59
CA LYS A 75 16.23 13.11 -9.62
C LYS A 75 15.64 11.70 -9.72
N GLU A 76 15.68 11.01 -8.59
CA GLU A 76 14.93 9.78 -8.38
C GLU A 76 13.44 10.11 -8.50
N GLU A 77 12.90 10.09 -9.72
CA GLU A 77 11.55 9.59 -9.87
C GLU A 77 11.63 8.11 -9.50
N CYS A 78 11.37 7.85 -8.22
CA CYS A 78 11.24 6.53 -7.66
C CYS A 78 10.09 5.83 -8.40
N SER A 79 10.39 5.14 -9.50
CA SER A 79 9.42 4.27 -10.16
C SER A 79 10.07 3.22 -11.06
N SER A 80 10.10 1.95 -10.61
CA SER A 80 9.56 0.85 -11.43
C SER A 80 9.20 -0.38 -10.59
N TYR A 81 8.12 -0.26 -9.82
CA TYR A 81 7.08 -1.30 -9.82
C TYR A 81 5.83 -0.65 -10.42
N PRO A 82 4.88 -1.40 -11.04
CA PRO A 82 3.75 -0.81 -11.77
C PRO A 82 3.15 0.29 -10.91
N SER A 83 3.21 1.55 -11.41
CA SER A 83 2.91 2.80 -10.69
C SER A 83 2.34 2.51 -9.32
N ALA A 84 3.20 2.41 -8.29
CA ALA A 84 2.75 1.97 -6.97
C ALA A 84 1.71 2.99 -6.51
N VAL A 85 0.45 2.62 -6.69
CA VAL A 85 -0.67 3.51 -6.43
C VAL A 85 -0.51 3.89 -4.96
N THR A 86 -0.40 5.18 -4.68
CA THR A 86 -0.18 5.68 -3.32
C THR A 86 -1.25 5.05 -2.42
N PRO A 87 -0.87 4.23 -1.44
CA PRO A 87 -1.84 3.45 -0.71
C PRO A 87 -2.70 4.39 0.13
N HIS A 88 -4.01 4.38 -0.09
CA HIS A 88 -4.96 5.13 0.72
C HIS A 88 -5.27 4.40 2.03
N VAL A 89 -5.15 3.07 2.04
CA VAL A 89 -5.37 2.24 3.22
C VAL A 89 -4.13 1.42 3.56
N GLY A 90 -3.73 1.44 4.83
CA GLY A 90 -2.70 0.55 5.36
C GLY A 90 -3.31 -0.64 6.08
N ILE A 91 -3.12 -1.86 5.59
CA ILE A 91 -3.49 -3.09 6.32
C ILE A 91 -2.24 -3.62 7.03
N ILE A 92 -2.27 -3.62 8.35
CA ILE A 92 -1.17 -4.14 9.18
C ILE A 92 -1.63 -5.25 10.11
N MET A 93 -0.72 -6.17 10.40
CA MET A 93 -0.96 -7.28 11.31
C MET A 93 0.27 -7.64 12.12
N GLY A 94 0.06 -8.16 13.33
CA GLY A 94 1.16 -8.48 14.25
C GLY A 94 1.97 -9.70 13.84
N SER A 95 1.37 -10.61 13.08
CA SER A 95 1.94 -11.89 12.65
C SER A 95 1.40 -12.32 11.28
N ASP A 96 2.16 -13.12 10.53
CA ASP A 96 1.70 -13.74 9.28
C ASP A 96 0.51 -14.70 9.50
N SER A 97 0.43 -15.32 10.68
CA SER A 97 -0.71 -16.13 11.12
C SER A 97 -2.05 -15.38 11.14
N ASP A 98 -2.04 -14.04 11.16
CA ASP A 98 -3.24 -13.20 11.11
C ASP A 98 -3.71 -12.98 9.66
N LEU A 99 -2.84 -13.20 8.67
CA LEU A 99 -3.12 -12.95 7.25
C LEU A 99 -4.35 -13.69 6.70
N PRO A 100 -4.64 -14.96 7.08
CA PRO A 100 -5.85 -15.64 6.62
C PRO A 100 -7.14 -14.90 6.96
N VAL A 101 -7.16 -14.13 8.06
CA VAL A 101 -8.28 -13.25 8.44
C VAL A 101 -8.15 -11.91 7.72
N MET A 102 -6.99 -11.26 7.83
CA MET A 102 -6.80 -9.89 7.37
C MET A 102 -6.89 -9.71 5.85
N LYS A 103 -6.64 -10.77 5.06
CA LYS A 103 -6.80 -10.76 3.60
C LYS A 103 -8.21 -10.36 3.16
N ASP A 104 -9.23 -10.57 4.00
CA ASP A 104 -10.61 -10.24 3.64
C ASP A 104 -10.85 -8.73 3.62
N ALA A 105 -10.08 -7.94 4.40
CA ALA A 105 -10.04 -6.48 4.22
C ALA A 105 -9.49 -6.11 2.84
N ALA A 106 -8.37 -6.70 2.43
CA ALA A 106 -7.75 -6.47 1.12
C ALA A 106 -8.68 -6.84 -0.04
N ARG A 107 -9.46 -7.93 0.10
CA ARG A 107 -10.48 -8.32 -0.89
C ARG A 107 -11.57 -7.27 -1.07
N ILE A 108 -12.04 -6.68 0.03
CA ILE A 108 -13.01 -5.58 -0.05
C ILE A 108 -12.36 -4.36 -0.72
N LEU A 109 -11.16 -3.98 -0.33
CA LEU A 109 -10.50 -2.82 -0.95
C LEU A 109 -10.27 -3.02 -2.45
N ASN A 110 -9.89 -4.23 -2.90
CA ASN A 110 -9.82 -4.57 -4.33
C ASN A 110 -11.16 -4.41 -5.04
N MET A 111 -12.25 -4.89 -4.43
CA MET A 111 -13.61 -4.79 -5.00
C MET A 111 -14.04 -3.34 -5.22
N PHE A 112 -13.59 -2.45 -4.33
CA PHE A 112 -13.87 -1.02 -4.39
C PHE A 112 -12.77 -0.21 -5.08
N ASP A 113 -11.79 -0.87 -5.72
CA ASP A 113 -10.64 -0.24 -6.37
C ASP A 113 -9.97 0.84 -5.49
N VAL A 114 -9.83 0.53 -4.20
CA VAL A 114 -9.15 1.39 -3.23
C VAL A 114 -7.70 0.93 -3.11
N PRO A 115 -6.71 1.80 -3.35
CA PRO A 115 -5.31 1.45 -3.21
C PRO A 115 -4.93 1.14 -1.76
N TYR A 116 -4.21 0.06 -1.54
CA TYR A 116 -3.75 -0.33 -0.20
C TYR A 116 -2.38 -0.98 -0.20
N GLU A 117 -1.79 -1.04 1.00
CA GLU A 117 -0.63 -1.87 1.29
C GLU A 117 -0.96 -2.91 2.37
N VAL A 118 -0.24 -4.04 2.36
CA VAL A 118 -0.32 -5.07 3.41
C VAL A 118 1.06 -5.26 4.01
N LYS A 119 1.20 -5.14 5.33
CA LYS A 119 2.49 -5.32 6.03
C LYS A 119 2.35 -6.08 7.35
N ILE A 120 3.42 -6.77 7.74
CA ILE A 120 3.57 -7.34 9.08
C ILE A 120 4.27 -6.29 9.95
N VAL A 121 3.60 -5.85 11.01
CA VAL A 121 4.05 -4.83 11.95
C VAL A 121 3.70 -5.29 13.36
N SER A 122 4.70 -5.72 14.14
CA SER A 122 4.48 -6.32 15.44
C SER A 122 4.71 -5.30 16.56
N ALA A 123 3.65 -4.94 17.30
CA ALA A 123 3.76 -4.04 18.44
C ALA A 123 4.69 -4.55 19.54
N HIS A 124 4.76 -5.88 19.73
CA HIS A 124 5.56 -6.49 20.80
C HIS A 124 6.98 -6.88 20.37
N ARG A 125 7.17 -7.24 19.09
CA ARG A 125 8.45 -7.79 18.60
C ARG A 125 9.28 -6.76 17.81
N THR A 126 8.63 -5.80 17.18
CA THR A 126 9.27 -4.74 16.39
C THR A 126 8.64 -3.37 16.69
N PRO A 127 8.64 -2.91 17.96
CA PRO A 127 7.96 -1.68 18.36
C PRO A 127 8.46 -0.43 17.63
N GLU A 128 9.74 -0.36 17.27
CA GLU A 128 10.32 0.76 16.49
C GLU A 128 9.78 0.78 15.05
N VAL A 129 9.56 -0.39 14.44
CA VAL A 129 8.96 -0.50 13.11
C VAL A 129 7.50 -0.06 13.16
N MET A 130 6.76 -0.47 14.20
CA MET A 130 5.39 -0.01 14.43
C MET A 130 5.33 1.51 14.61
N PHE A 131 6.24 2.07 15.40
CA PHE A 131 6.33 3.50 15.63
C PHE A 131 6.58 4.26 14.33
N SER A 132 7.60 3.85 13.57
CA SER A 132 7.93 4.43 12.27
C SER A 132 6.78 4.31 11.27
N TYR A 133 6.10 3.16 11.24
CA TYR A 133 4.94 2.94 10.38
C TYR A 133 3.80 3.93 10.67
N ALA A 134 3.41 4.05 11.95
CA ALA A 134 2.28 4.86 12.36
C ALA A 134 2.54 6.37 12.20
N SER A 135 3.73 6.83 12.61
CA SER A 135 4.11 8.24 12.56
C SER A 135 4.27 8.76 11.13
N SER A 136 4.77 7.94 10.20
CA SER A 136 4.95 8.31 8.79
C SER A 136 3.75 8.03 7.90
N ALA A 137 2.70 7.35 8.39
CA ALA A 137 1.60 6.87 7.55
C ALA A 137 0.92 7.99 6.73
N TRP A 138 0.65 9.13 7.37
CA TRP A 138 0.01 10.28 6.72
C TRP A 138 0.87 10.86 5.59
N GLU A 139 2.19 11.00 5.81
CA GLU A 139 3.12 11.53 4.82
C GLU A 139 3.23 10.62 3.57
N ARG A 140 2.97 9.32 3.75
CA ARG A 140 2.93 8.34 2.67
C ARG A 140 1.59 8.31 1.91
N GLY A 141 0.64 9.16 2.27
CA GLY A 141 -0.67 9.27 1.64
C GLY A 141 -1.74 8.32 2.21
N ILE A 142 -1.45 7.60 3.29
CA ILE A 142 -2.45 6.76 3.96
C ILE A 142 -3.48 7.65 4.64
N GLN A 143 -4.74 7.28 4.47
CA GLN A 143 -5.90 7.98 5.01
C GLN A 143 -6.62 7.14 6.09
N VAL A 144 -6.53 5.82 6.03
CA VAL A 144 -7.12 4.89 7.03
C VAL A 144 -6.15 3.75 7.30
N ILE A 145 -5.99 3.33 8.56
CA ILE A 145 -5.22 2.14 8.93
C ILE A 145 -6.16 1.05 9.45
N ILE A 146 -6.04 -0.16 8.92
CA ILE A 146 -6.70 -1.37 9.42
C ILE A 146 -5.64 -2.21 10.12
N ALA A 147 -5.78 -2.42 11.43
CA ALA A 147 -4.82 -3.14 12.25
C ALA A 147 -5.44 -4.41 12.85
N GLY A 148 -4.84 -5.56 12.57
CA GLY A 148 -5.24 -6.87 13.09
C GLY A 148 -4.28 -7.38 14.17
N ALA A 149 -4.81 -7.87 15.28
CA ALA A 149 -4.02 -8.53 16.32
C ALA A 149 -4.86 -9.48 17.17
N GLY A 150 -4.23 -10.53 17.69
CA GLY A 150 -4.84 -11.53 18.57
C GLY A 150 -4.26 -11.56 20.00
N GLY A 151 -5.03 -12.05 20.96
CA GLY A 151 -4.63 -12.19 22.36
C GLY A 151 -4.57 -10.85 23.08
N ALA A 152 -3.41 -10.52 23.66
CA ALA A 152 -3.11 -9.17 24.14
C ALA A 152 -2.87 -8.21 22.96
N ALA A 153 -3.95 -7.86 22.27
CA ALA A 153 -3.95 -7.28 20.93
C ALA A 153 -3.66 -5.76 20.92
N HIS A 154 -2.43 -5.36 21.25
CA HIS A 154 -2.06 -3.94 21.43
C HIS A 154 -1.83 -3.15 20.13
N LEU A 155 -1.62 -3.82 18.99
CA LEU A 155 -1.25 -3.16 17.74
C LEU A 155 -2.21 -2.02 17.33
N PRO A 156 -3.55 -2.19 17.31
CA PRO A 156 -4.44 -1.12 16.89
C PRO A 156 -4.39 0.10 17.81
N GLY A 157 -4.40 -0.12 19.12
CA GLY A 157 -4.36 0.97 20.11
C GLY A 157 -3.04 1.74 20.10
N MET A 158 -1.91 1.02 19.98
CA MET A 158 -0.60 1.66 19.92
C MET A 158 -0.39 2.45 18.63
N VAL A 159 -0.92 1.96 17.49
CA VAL A 159 -0.86 2.71 16.23
C VAL A 159 -1.74 3.96 16.32
N ALA A 160 -2.96 3.86 16.87
CA ALA A 160 -3.84 5.00 17.08
C ALA A 160 -3.23 6.09 17.99
N ALA A 161 -2.38 5.70 18.94
CA ALA A 161 -1.68 6.65 19.81
C ALA A 161 -0.59 7.46 19.09
N LEU A 162 -0.14 7.02 17.92
CA LEU A 162 1.02 7.54 17.20
C LEU A 162 0.67 8.23 15.88
N THR A 163 -0.61 8.29 15.53
CA THR A 163 -1.06 8.85 14.25
C THR A 163 -2.37 9.62 14.41
N PRO A 164 -2.57 10.73 13.67
CA PRO A 164 -3.86 11.42 13.66
C PRO A 164 -4.91 10.71 12.78
N LEU A 165 -4.53 9.64 12.07
CA LEU A 165 -5.40 8.92 11.15
C LEU A 165 -6.41 8.04 11.89
N PRO A 166 -7.60 7.81 11.30
CA PRO A 166 -8.52 6.80 11.81
C PRO A 166 -7.88 5.41 11.75
N VAL A 167 -7.94 4.71 12.89
CA VAL A 167 -7.48 3.32 13.01
C VAL A 167 -8.67 2.41 13.27
N ILE A 168 -8.82 1.40 12.42
CA ILE A 168 -9.82 0.34 12.53
C ILE A 168 -9.15 -0.90 13.12
N GLY A 169 -9.66 -1.37 14.25
CA GLY A 169 -9.14 -2.55 14.94
C GLY A 169 -9.91 -3.81 14.55
N VAL A 170 -9.21 -4.84 14.09
CA VAL A 170 -9.76 -6.18 13.85
C VAL A 170 -9.26 -7.11 14.96
N PRO A 171 -10.12 -7.53 15.89
CA PRO A 171 -9.76 -8.55 16.86
C PRO A 171 -9.59 -9.89 16.16
N VAL A 172 -8.37 -10.42 16.11
CA VAL A 172 -8.09 -11.75 15.55
C VAL A 172 -8.29 -12.78 16.65
N ARG A 173 -9.03 -13.86 16.37
CA ARG A 173 -9.25 -14.96 17.33
C ARG A 173 -7.92 -15.65 17.64
N ALA A 174 -7.45 -15.49 18.86
CA ALA A 174 -6.33 -16.26 19.40
C ALA A 174 -6.75 -17.70 19.72
N SER A 175 -5.80 -18.53 20.17
CA SER A 175 -6.04 -19.95 20.48
C SER A 175 -6.99 -20.16 21.66
N ALA A 176 -7.02 -19.24 22.63
CA ALA A 176 -7.90 -19.28 23.78
C ALA A 176 -8.97 -18.18 23.70
N LEU A 177 -10.03 -18.33 24.50
CA LEU A 177 -11.05 -17.29 24.76
C LEU A 177 -11.84 -16.79 23.53
N ASP A 178 -11.76 -17.49 22.40
CA ASP A 178 -12.50 -17.21 21.17
C ASP A 178 -12.38 -15.76 20.66
N GLY A 179 -11.26 -15.10 20.97
CA GLY A 179 -10.99 -13.71 20.57
C GLY A 179 -11.63 -12.66 21.48
N LEU A 180 -12.24 -13.04 22.61
CA LEU A 180 -12.73 -12.10 23.61
C LEU A 180 -11.59 -11.26 24.22
N ASP A 181 -10.45 -11.90 24.45
CA ASP A 181 -9.20 -11.25 24.86
C ASP A 181 -8.74 -10.20 23.84
N SER A 182 -8.72 -10.57 22.55
CA SER A 182 -8.41 -9.64 21.46
C SER A 182 -9.41 -8.49 21.41
N LEU A 183 -10.71 -8.78 21.53
CA LEU A 183 -11.77 -7.79 21.47
C LEU A 183 -11.63 -6.76 22.57
N LEU A 184 -11.53 -7.22 23.83
CA LEU A 184 -11.43 -6.33 24.98
C LEU A 184 -10.11 -5.53 24.97
N SER A 185 -9.02 -6.11 24.47
CA SER A 185 -7.73 -5.41 24.31
C SER A 185 -7.79 -4.26 23.31
N ILE A 186 -8.67 -4.34 22.30
CA ILE A 186 -8.79 -3.34 21.22
C ILE A 186 -9.90 -2.32 21.51
N VAL A 187 -11.08 -2.77 21.96
CA VAL A 187 -12.27 -1.91 22.08
C VAL A 187 -12.28 -1.04 23.33
N GLN A 188 -11.64 -1.48 24.42
CA GLN A 188 -11.66 -0.77 25.71
C GLN A 188 -10.56 0.30 25.83
N MET A 189 -10.30 1.04 24.75
CA MET A 189 -9.33 2.13 24.79
C MET A 189 -9.73 3.20 25.83
N PRO A 190 -8.79 3.73 26.61
CA PRO A 190 -9.05 4.84 27.51
C PRO A 190 -9.38 6.12 26.72
N ARG A 191 -9.90 7.13 27.44
CA ARG A 191 -10.25 8.43 26.84
C ARG A 191 -9.04 9.07 26.16
N GLY A 192 -9.21 9.53 24.92
CA GLY A 192 -8.23 10.31 24.17
C GLY A 192 -7.63 9.60 22.96
N VAL A 193 -7.63 8.26 22.91
CA VAL A 193 -7.03 7.50 21.80
C VAL A 193 -8.05 6.47 21.27
N PRO A 194 -8.97 6.86 20.39
CA PRO A 194 -10.02 5.96 19.91
C PRO A 194 -9.50 4.94 18.89
N VAL A 195 -10.10 3.74 18.91
CA VAL A 195 -9.98 2.73 17.85
C VAL A 195 -11.39 2.35 17.39
N ALA A 196 -11.63 2.34 16.09
CA ALA A 196 -12.88 1.88 15.51
C ALA A 196 -12.88 0.35 15.42
N THR A 197 -13.35 -0.34 16.46
CA THR A 197 -13.27 -1.79 16.55
C THR A 197 -14.43 -2.47 15.82
N VAL A 198 -14.12 -3.46 14.96
CA VAL A 198 -15.10 -4.33 14.31
C VAL A 198 -15.23 -5.68 15.02
N ALA A 199 -16.14 -6.53 14.55
CA ALA A 199 -16.33 -7.87 15.12
C ALA A 199 -15.08 -8.76 15.01
N ILE A 200 -14.95 -9.74 15.91
CA ILE A 200 -13.87 -10.72 15.93
C ILE A 200 -13.77 -11.43 14.56
N ASN A 201 -12.56 -11.55 14.03
CA ASN A 201 -12.22 -12.10 12.72
C ASN A 201 -12.91 -11.42 11.52
N ASN A 202 -13.55 -10.26 11.69
CA ASN A 202 -14.32 -9.64 10.62
C ASN A 202 -13.54 -8.54 9.89
N ALA A 203 -12.45 -8.93 9.22
CA ALA A 203 -11.66 -8.01 8.40
C ALA A 203 -12.45 -7.49 7.18
N THR A 204 -13.44 -8.25 6.68
CA THR A 204 -14.41 -7.80 5.68
C THR A 204 -15.06 -6.48 6.11
N ASN A 205 -15.62 -6.42 7.32
CA ASN A 205 -16.25 -5.20 7.82
C ASN A 205 -15.26 -4.08 8.08
N ALA A 206 -13.99 -4.38 8.39
CA ALA A 206 -12.97 -3.35 8.47
C ALA A 206 -12.68 -2.72 7.10
N GLY A 207 -12.59 -3.53 6.04
CA GLY A 207 -12.49 -3.03 4.67
C GLY A 207 -13.70 -2.16 4.28
N LEU A 208 -14.92 -2.62 4.56
CA LEU A 208 -16.15 -1.86 4.27
C LEU A 208 -16.21 -0.54 5.07
N LEU A 209 -15.79 -0.56 6.33
CA LEU A 209 -15.73 0.64 7.16
C LEU A 209 -14.69 1.65 6.63
N ALA A 210 -13.53 1.19 6.19
CA ALA A 210 -12.53 2.05 5.55
C ALA A 210 -13.08 2.68 4.27
N VAL A 211 -13.75 1.90 3.41
CA VAL A 211 -14.42 2.43 2.20
C VAL A 211 -15.45 3.50 2.56
N ARG A 212 -16.27 3.29 3.60
CA ARG A 212 -17.23 4.30 4.05
C ARG A 212 -16.56 5.58 4.55
N MET A 213 -15.45 5.47 5.28
CA MET A 213 -14.68 6.63 5.74
C MET A 213 -14.13 7.45 4.57
N LEU A 214 -13.55 6.76 3.57
CA LEU A 214 -13.03 7.39 2.36
C LEU A 214 -14.14 8.02 1.50
N GLY A 215 -15.27 7.33 1.39
CA GLY A 215 -16.45 7.77 0.62
C GLY A 215 -17.11 9.05 1.13
N ILE A 216 -16.76 9.54 2.32
CA ILE A 216 -17.22 10.86 2.81
C ILE A 216 -16.79 11.99 1.85
N LYS A 217 -15.62 11.85 1.20
CA LYS A 217 -15.07 12.87 0.29
C LYS A 217 -14.98 12.41 -1.17
N ASP A 218 -15.29 11.15 -1.45
CA ASP A 218 -15.21 10.53 -2.76
C ASP A 218 -16.61 10.07 -3.20
N VAL A 219 -17.21 10.83 -4.13
CA VAL A 219 -18.58 10.60 -4.62
C VAL A 219 -18.69 9.29 -5.40
N ASP A 220 -17.65 8.90 -6.13
CA ASP A 220 -17.64 7.66 -6.91
C ASP A 220 -17.54 6.44 -5.97
N LEU A 221 -16.74 6.55 -4.90
CA LEU A 221 -16.66 5.52 -3.88
C LEU A 221 -17.96 5.42 -3.07
N LEU A 222 -18.61 6.55 -2.79
CA LEU A 222 -19.94 6.57 -2.16
C LEU A 222 -20.98 5.86 -3.03
N ALA A 223 -21.02 6.14 -4.34
CA ALA A 223 -21.94 5.49 -5.28
C ALA A 223 -21.70 3.97 -5.35
N ARG A 224 -20.43 3.53 -5.41
CA ARG A 224 -20.08 2.10 -5.36
C ARG A 224 -20.54 1.43 -4.05
N MET A 225 -20.44 2.14 -2.92
CA MET A 225 -20.91 1.61 -1.63
C MET A 225 -22.44 1.49 -1.60
N SER A 226 -23.16 2.45 -2.16
CA SER A 226 -24.62 2.35 -2.33
C SER A 226 -25.01 1.16 -3.23
N GLN A 227 -24.28 0.95 -4.33
CA GLN A 227 -24.52 -0.20 -5.21
C GLN A 227 -24.28 -1.52 -4.49
N TYR A 228 -23.17 -1.64 -3.74
CA TYR A 228 -22.88 -2.82 -2.92
C TYR A 228 -24.01 -3.17 -1.94
N GLN A 229 -24.63 -2.15 -1.33
CA GLN A 229 -25.76 -2.36 -0.42
C GLN A 229 -27.01 -2.87 -1.14
N GLU A 230 -27.31 -2.33 -2.33
CA GLU A 230 -28.43 -2.81 -3.14
C GLU A 230 -28.19 -4.23 -3.67
N ASP A 231 -26.96 -4.54 -4.10
CA ASP A 231 -26.57 -5.89 -4.53
C ASP A 231 -26.72 -6.90 -3.40
N THR A 232 -26.26 -6.56 -2.18
CA THR A 232 -26.41 -7.41 -0.99
C THR A 232 -27.88 -7.67 -0.67
N LYS A 233 -28.73 -6.64 -0.76
CA LYS A 233 -30.18 -6.78 -0.58
C LYS A 233 -30.78 -7.71 -1.65
N ASN A 234 -30.42 -7.52 -2.92
CA ASN A 234 -30.89 -8.34 -4.02
C ASN A 234 -30.47 -9.81 -3.87
N ASP A 235 -29.26 -10.07 -3.40
CA ASP A 235 -28.77 -11.43 -3.13
C ASP A 235 -29.56 -12.11 -2.02
N VAL A 236 -29.93 -11.38 -0.97
CA VAL A 236 -30.81 -11.90 0.09
C VAL A 236 -32.19 -12.22 -0.45
N LEU A 237 -32.79 -11.34 -1.26
CA LEU A 237 -34.11 -11.57 -1.87
C LEU A 237 -34.11 -12.81 -2.77
N LYS A 238 -33.07 -13.00 -3.61
CA LYS A 238 -32.92 -14.21 -4.44
C LYS A 238 -32.80 -15.48 -3.60
N LYS A 239 -32.03 -15.43 -2.51
CA LYS A 239 -31.89 -16.58 -1.59
C LYS A 239 -33.20 -16.89 -0.88
N ALA A 240 -33.96 -15.87 -0.48
CA ALA A 240 -35.28 -16.02 0.12
C ALA A 240 -36.26 -16.67 -0.86
N GLU A 241 -36.36 -16.16 -2.09
CA GLU A 241 -37.22 -16.73 -3.14
C GLU A 241 -36.85 -18.20 -3.43
N LYS A 242 -35.55 -18.50 -3.54
CA LYS A 242 -35.08 -19.89 -3.72
C LYS A 242 -35.50 -20.78 -2.55
N LEU A 243 -35.33 -20.31 -1.31
CA LEU A 243 -35.70 -21.07 -0.12
C LEU A 243 -37.22 -21.31 -0.04
N GLU A 244 -38.04 -20.32 -0.38
CA GLU A 244 -39.50 -20.43 -0.43
C GLU A 244 -39.97 -21.41 -1.52
N LYS A 245 -39.32 -21.39 -2.68
CA LYS A 245 -39.65 -22.22 -3.83
C LYS A 245 -39.23 -23.68 -3.64
N ASP A 246 -37.99 -23.91 -3.24
CA ASP A 246 -37.37 -25.25 -3.21
C ASP A 246 -37.57 -25.94 -1.85
N GLY A 247 -37.96 -25.19 -0.82
CA GLY A 247 -38.03 -25.67 0.56
C GLY A 247 -36.65 -25.81 1.20
N TRP A 248 -36.59 -25.83 2.53
CA TRP A 248 -35.32 -25.86 3.27
C TRP A 248 -34.52 -27.16 3.05
N GLU A 249 -35.20 -28.29 2.83
CA GLU A 249 -34.55 -29.59 2.61
C GLU A 249 -33.75 -29.63 1.32
N SER A 250 -34.32 -29.13 0.21
CA SER A 250 -33.62 -29.03 -1.08
C SER A 250 -32.57 -27.91 -1.06
N TYR A 251 -32.82 -26.83 -0.33
CA TYR A 251 -31.88 -25.70 -0.25
C TYR A 251 -30.57 -26.07 0.44
N LEU A 252 -30.61 -26.92 1.47
CA LEU A 252 -29.41 -27.43 2.15
C LEU A 252 -28.66 -28.52 1.38
N ASN A 253 -29.32 -29.16 0.41
CA ASN A 253 -28.78 -30.23 -0.43
C ASN A 253 -28.86 -29.84 -1.93
N PRO A 254 -28.12 -28.78 -2.36
CA PRO A 254 -28.23 -28.19 -3.68
C PRO A 254 -27.67 -29.05 -4.83
#